data_AF-A0A8T3XVS4-F1
#
_entry.id   AF-A0A8T3XVS4-F1
#
_cell.length_a   1.000
_cell.length_b   1.000
_cell.length_c   1.000
_cell.angle_alpha   90.00
_cell.angle_beta   90.00
_cell.angle_gamma   90.00
#
_symmetry.space_group_name_H-M   'P 1'
#
loop_
_entity.id
_entity.type
_entity.pdbx_description
1 polymer ?
#
loop_
_entity_poly.entity_id
_entity_poly.type
_entity_poly.pdbx_seq_one_letter_code
_entity_poly.pdbx_strand_id
1 'polypeptide(L)'
;DVIHKATVEMYQRDKKVISPHPKIEQLYNEKKLGQKSGEGFYKYSDDKYERIPLTEDLALKCNPIQLVANILNNAAWLVTNKASDIQEIEKAAQLGLGLKKPLFETAKEYGISNIVKELDGLASKHGKFYEPDPLLVSMK
;
A
#
# COMPACT_ATOMS: atom_id res chain seq x y z
N ASP A 1 -15.93 -3.00 -4.12
CA ASP A 1 -16.72 -1.75 -4.05
C ASP A 1 -16.26 -0.82 -2.94
N VAL A 2 -16.10 -1.30 -1.70
CA VAL A 2 -15.67 -0.47 -0.55
C VAL A 2 -14.35 0.24 -0.85
N ILE A 3 -13.33 -0.51 -1.29
CA ILE A 3 -12.03 0.05 -1.68
C ILE A 3 -12.18 1.09 -2.79
N HIS A 4 -12.92 0.80 -3.85
CA HIS A 4 -13.13 1.75 -4.95
C HIS A 4 -13.74 3.06 -4.46
N LYS A 5 -14.83 3.00 -3.67
CA LYS A 5 -15.49 4.19 -3.13
C LYS A 5 -14.56 4.98 -2.21
N ALA A 6 -13.88 4.31 -1.27
CA ALA A 6 -12.93 4.95 -0.36
C ALA A 6 -11.78 5.63 -1.13
N THR A 7 -11.20 4.94 -2.12
CA THR A 7 -10.13 5.49 -2.96
C THR A 7 -10.59 6.71 -3.75
N VAL A 8 -11.80 6.67 -4.34
CA VAL A 8 -12.36 7.82 -5.07
C VAL A 8 -12.56 9.01 -4.14
N GLU A 9 -13.16 8.81 -2.96
CA GLU A 9 -13.38 9.86 -1.98
C GLU A 9 -12.05 10.47 -1.47
N MET A 10 -11.07 9.63 -1.15
CA MET A 10 -9.74 10.10 -0.73
C MET A 10 -9.05 10.89 -1.84
N TYR A 11 -9.12 10.39 -3.08
CA TYR A 11 -8.52 11.06 -4.23
C TYR A 11 -9.17 12.40 -4.56
N GLN A 12 -10.50 12.51 -4.42
CA GLN A 12 -11.23 13.76 -4.62
C GLN A 12 -10.84 14.82 -3.59
N ARG A 13 -10.58 14.41 -2.35
CA ARG A 13 -10.15 15.31 -1.27
C ARG A 13 -8.70 15.76 -1.43
N ASP A 14 -7.80 14.81 -1.71
CA ASP A 14 -6.39 15.10 -1.96
C ASP A 14 -5.77 14.07 -2.91
N LYS A 15 -5.41 14.55 -4.11
CA LYS A 15 -4.80 13.74 -5.17
C LYS A 15 -3.38 13.25 -4.83
N LYS A 16 -2.76 13.79 -3.78
CA LYS A 16 -1.43 13.39 -3.31
C LYS A 16 -1.46 12.20 -2.34
N VAL A 17 -2.63 11.88 -1.76
CA VAL A 17 -2.75 10.84 -0.72
C VAL A 17 -2.90 9.44 -1.30
N ILE A 18 -3.54 9.29 -2.46
CA ILE A 18 -3.71 8.00 -3.12
C ILE A 18 -3.65 8.14 -4.64
N SER A 19 -3.16 7.12 -5.34
CA SER A 19 -3.17 7.05 -6.80
C SER A 19 -4.10 5.91 -7.25
N PRO A 20 -5.33 6.21 -7.72
CA PRO A 20 -6.29 5.18 -8.13
C PRO A 20 -5.80 4.40 -9.34
N HIS A 21 -5.79 3.07 -9.25
CA HIS A 21 -5.44 2.21 -10.39
C HIS A 21 -6.69 1.86 -11.24
N PRO A 22 -6.66 2.01 -12.58
CA PRO A 22 -7.82 1.78 -13.45
C PRO A 22 -8.47 0.40 -13.30
N LYS A 23 -7.66 -0.63 -12.98
CA LYS A 23 -8.16 -1.99 -12.73
C LYS A 23 -9.20 -2.06 -11.61
N ILE A 24 -9.08 -1.21 -10.58
CA ILE A 24 -10.02 -1.19 -9.45
C ILE A 24 -11.39 -0.71 -9.91
N GLU A 25 -11.43 0.36 -10.72
CA GLU A 25 -12.66 0.88 -11.32
C GLU A 25 -13.28 -0.11 -12.30
N GLN A 26 -12.45 -0.75 -13.14
CA GLN A 26 -12.92 -1.81 -14.04
C GLN A 26 -13.64 -2.92 -13.28
N LEU A 27 -13.02 -3.48 -12.23
CA LEU A 27 -13.61 -4.56 -11.41
C LEU A 27 -14.90 -4.09 -10.72
N TYR A 28 -14.95 -2.84 -10.29
CA TYR A 28 -16.16 -2.26 -9.69
C TYR A 28 -17.32 -2.18 -10.69
N ASN A 29 -17.06 -1.66 -11.90
CA ASN A 29 -18.07 -1.51 -12.94
C ASN A 29 -18.58 -2.86 -13.45
N GLU A 30 -17.70 -3.86 -13.56
CA GLU A 30 -18.04 -5.25 -13.91
C GLU A 30 -18.75 -6.03 -12.78
N LYS A 31 -19.00 -5.41 -11.62
CA LYS A 31 -19.58 -6.06 -10.43
C LYS A 31 -18.77 -7.25 -9.90
N LYS A 32 -17.47 -7.28 -10.18
CA LYS A 32 -16.50 -8.23 -9.62
C LYS A 32 -15.96 -7.68 -8.29
N LEU A 33 -16.81 -7.75 -7.28
CA LEU A 33 -16.63 -7.12 -5.96
C LEU A 33 -15.91 -7.99 -4.94
N GLY A 34 -15.32 -9.11 -5.36
CA GLY A 34 -14.64 -10.07 -4.50
C GLY A 34 -15.56 -11.22 -4.11
N GLN A 35 -15.33 -11.77 -2.92
CA GLN A 35 -16.02 -12.99 -2.45
C GLN A 35 -17.55 -12.85 -2.47
N LYS A 36 -18.09 -11.70 -2.07
CA LYS A 36 -19.55 -11.46 -2.03
C LYS A 36 -20.26 -11.52 -3.38
N SER A 37 -19.50 -11.48 -4.47
CA SER A 37 -20.00 -11.60 -5.85
C SER A 37 -19.43 -12.82 -6.57
N GLY A 38 -18.78 -13.75 -5.86
CA GLY A 38 -18.12 -14.93 -6.43
C GLY A 38 -16.84 -14.64 -7.24
N GLU A 39 -16.60 -13.38 -7.66
CA GLU A 39 -15.42 -12.99 -8.43
C GLU A 39 -14.94 -11.57 -8.09
N GLY A 40 -13.61 -11.37 -8.15
CA GLY A 40 -12.89 -10.11 -7.96
C GLY A 40 -11.53 -10.17 -8.63
N PHE A 41 -10.45 -10.02 -7.86
CA PHE A 41 -9.09 -10.35 -8.33
C PHE A 41 -8.91 -11.84 -8.59
N TYR A 42 -9.72 -12.66 -7.92
CA TYR A 42 -9.75 -14.11 -8.06
C TYR A 42 -11.20 -14.56 -8.23
N LYS A 43 -11.38 -15.83 -8.63
CA LYS A 43 -12.66 -16.52 -8.52
C LYS A 43 -12.72 -17.20 -7.15
N TYR A 44 -13.86 -17.09 -6.49
CA TYR A 44 -14.11 -17.61 -5.15
C TYR A 44 -15.15 -18.74 -5.23
N SER A 45 -15.03 -19.75 -4.38
CA SER A 45 -16.04 -20.80 -4.25
C SER A 45 -17.23 -20.31 -3.43
N ASP A 46 -18.41 -20.88 -3.70
CA ASP A 46 -19.68 -20.46 -3.09
C ASP A 46 -19.81 -20.91 -1.61
N ASP A 47 -19.08 -21.96 -1.22
CA ASP A 47 -19.44 -22.70 -0.01
C ASP A 47 -18.53 -22.41 1.20
N LYS A 48 -17.29 -21.90 1.01
CA LYS A 48 -16.35 -21.54 2.09
C LYS A 48 -15.36 -20.46 1.67
N TYR A 49 -14.97 -19.58 2.60
CA TYR A 49 -13.78 -18.74 2.40
C TYR A 49 -12.55 -19.64 2.26
N GLU A 50 -11.93 -19.61 1.07
CA GLU A 50 -10.67 -20.27 0.81
C GLU A 50 -9.60 -19.24 0.48
N ARG A 51 -8.43 -19.39 1.10
CA ARG A 51 -7.26 -18.64 0.67
C ARG A 51 -6.85 -19.17 -0.69
N ILE A 52 -6.71 -18.28 -1.66
CA ILE A 52 -6.15 -18.62 -2.95
C ILE A 52 -4.72 -19.17 -2.72
N PRO A 53 -4.39 -20.36 -3.24
CA PRO A 53 -3.07 -20.93 -3.07
C PRO A 53 -2.06 -20.11 -3.88
N LEU A 54 -1.27 -19.30 -3.16
CA LEU A 54 -0.14 -18.58 -3.73
C LEU A 54 1.13 -19.38 -3.45
N THR A 55 1.93 -19.63 -4.49
CA THR A 55 3.20 -20.33 -4.36
C THR A 55 4.33 -19.36 -4.01
N GLU A 56 5.41 -19.87 -3.42
CA GLU A 56 6.61 -19.07 -3.15
C GLU A 56 7.22 -18.50 -4.45
N ASP A 57 7.18 -19.25 -5.55
CA ASP A 57 7.63 -18.78 -6.87
C ASP A 57 6.89 -17.53 -7.35
N LEU A 58 5.61 -17.36 -7.00
CA LEU A 58 4.88 -16.14 -7.32
C LEU A 58 5.35 -14.96 -6.48
N ALA A 59 5.75 -15.20 -5.23
CA ALA A 59 6.30 -14.16 -4.36
C ALA A 59 7.65 -13.65 -4.90
N LEU A 60 8.48 -14.52 -5.47
CA LEU A 60 9.76 -14.15 -6.07
C LEU A 60 9.64 -13.18 -7.27
N LYS A 61 8.45 -13.08 -7.88
CA LYS A 61 8.17 -12.14 -8.97
C LYS A 61 7.91 -10.71 -8.47
N CYS A 62 7.75 -10.53 -7.17
CA CYS A 62 7.45 -9.24 -6.55
C CYS A 62 8.68 -8.73 -5.80
N ASN A 63 9.07 -7.48 -6.04
CA ASN A 63 10.05 -6.81 -5.20
C ASN A 63 9.35 -6.33 -3.91
N PRO A 64 9.66 -6.89 -2.72
CA PRO A 64 9.00 -6.48 -1.49
C PRO A 64 9.26 -5.02 -1.12
N ILE A 65 10.39 -4.43 -1.59
CA ILE A 65 10.70 -3.01 -1.36
C ILE A 65 9.62 -2.12 -1.98
N GLN A 66 9.03 -2.50 -3.12
CA GLN A 66 7.96 -1.70 -3.75
C GLN A 66 6.74 -1.54 -2.86
N LEU A 67 6.39 -2.59 -2.11
CA LEU A 67 5.28 -2.54 -1.17
C LEU A 67 5.65 -1.70 0.05
N VAL A 68 6.80 -1.98 0.67
CA VAL A 68 7.26 -1.28 1.88
C VAL A 68 7.47 0.20 1.61
N ALA A 69 8.05 0.55 0.47
CA ALA A 69 8.33 1.93 0.07
C ALA A 69 7.07 2.79 0.07
N ASN A 70 6.00 2.34 -0.60
CA ASN A 70 4.75 3.10 -0.68
C ASN A 70 4.06 3.25 0.69
N ILE A 71 4.06 2.20 1.51
CA ILE A 71 3.44 2.23 2.84
C ILE A 71 4.24 3.14 3.77
N LEU A 72 5.57 3.01 3.79
CA LEU A 72 6.46 3.81 4.61
C LEU A 72 6.44 5.29 4.20
N ASN A 73 6.36 5.59 2.90
CA ASN A 73 6.28 6.97 2.42
C ASN A 73 5.01 7.68 2.92
N ASN A 74 3.86 6.98 2.91
CA ASN A 74 2.62 7.50 3.48
C ASN A 74 2.69 7.67 5.00
N ALA A 75 3.32 6.73 5.72
CA ALA A 75 3.55 6.86 7.15
C ALA A 75 4.45 8.07 7.47
N ALA A 76 5.52 8.26 6.71
CA ALA A 76 6.41 9.41 6.84
C ALA A 76 5.67 10.73 6.57
N TRP A 77 4.82 10.77 5.55
CA TRP A 77 3.99 11.93 5.26
C TRP A 77 3.07 12.32 6.43
N LEU A 78 2.47 11.34 7.14
CA LEU A 78 1.66 11.61 8.33
C LEU A 78 2.48 12.29 9.44
N VAL A 79 3.73 11.86 9.63
CA VAL A 79 4.65 12.45 10.61
C VAL A 79 5.08 13.86 10.17
N THR A 80 5.48 14.03 8.91
CA THR A 80 5.89 15.33 8.34
C THR A 80 4.77 16.37 8.44
N ASN A 81 3.51 15.94 8.27
CA ASN A 81 2.33 16.80 8.42
C ASN A 81 1.81 16.92 9.85
N LYS A 82 2.53 16.37 10.84
CA LYS A 82 2.17 16.41 12.27
C LYS A 82 0.78 15.86 12.57
N ALA A 83 0.30 14.93 11.75
CA ALA A 83 -0.99 14.26 11.96
C ALA A 83 -0.88 13.19 13.06
N SER A 84 0.31 12.61 13.24
CA SER A 84 0.65 11.63 14.26
C SER A 84 2.17 11.49 14.36
N ASP A 85 2.67 10.65 15.26
CA ASP A 85 4.09 10.30 15.36
C ASP A 85 4.36 8.83 14.98
N ILE A 86 5.64 8.45 14.90
CA ILE A 86 6.04 7.10 14.49
C ILE A 86 5.47 6.04 15.45
N GLN A 87 5.47 6.30 16.76
CA GLN A 87 5.04 5.32 17.76
C GLN A 87 3.52 5.08 17.67
N GLU A 88 2.75 6.16 17.55
CA GLU A 88 1.30 6.10 17.35
C GLU A 88 0.93 5.40 16.04
N ILE A 89 1.61 5.73 14.93
CA ILE A 89 1.37 5.10 13.62
C ILE A 89 1.66 3.61 13.68
N GLU A 90 2.80 3.21 14.26
CA GLU A 90 3.13 1.78 14.39
C GLU A 90 2.16 1.06 15.31
N LYS A 91 1.70 1.71 16.38
CA LYS A 91 0.69 1.13 17.26
C LYS A 91 -0.66 0.96 16.57
N ALA A 92 -1.08 1.95 15.80
CA ALA A 92 -2.30 1.90 15.00
C ALA A 92 -2.20 0.83 13.91
N ALA A 93 -1.07 0.70 13.23
CA ALA A 93 -0.84 -0.36 12.23
C ALA A 93 -0.85 -1.75 12.88
N GLN A 94 -0.25 -1.90 14.07
CA GLN A 94 -0.26 -3.16 14.81
C GLN A 94 -1.70 -3.55 15.19
N LEU A 95 -2.47 -2.65 15.80
CA LEU A 95 -3.79 -2.97 16.32
C LEU A 95 -4.88 -2.98 15.24
N GLY A 96 -4.84 -2.02 14.32
CA GLY A 96 -5.87 -1.84 13.29
C GLY A 96 -5.65 -2.69 12.05
N LEU A 97 -4.40 -2.86 11.61
CA LEU A 97 -4.07 -3.65 10.42
C LEU A 97 -3.52 -5.05 10.75
N GLY A 98 -3.26 -5.34 12.03
CA GLY A 98 -2.70 -6.61 12.46
C GLY A 98 -1.23 -6.79 12.06
N LEU A 99 -0.50 -5.69 11.83
CA LEU A 99 0.89 -5.77 11.40
C LEU A 99 1.76 -6.39 12.52
N LYS A 100 2.39 -7.53 12.23
CA LYS A 100 3.16 -8.30 13.22
C LYS A 100 4.50 -7.66 13.59
N LYS A 101 5.08 -6.92 12.64
CA LYS A 101 6.38 -6.27 12.79
C LYS A 101 6.25 -4.78 12.50
N PRO A 102 6.82 -3.90 13.33
CA PRO A 102 6.76 -2.46 13.09
C PRO A 102 7.27 -2.08 11.70
N LEU A 103 6.63 -1.07 11.11
CA LEU A 103 6.86 -0.69 9.72
C LEU A 103 8.25 -0.08 9.53
N PHE A 104 8.70 0.77 10.47
CA PHE A 104 10.02 1.39 10.40
C PHE A 104 11.13 0.39 10.72
N GLU A 105 10.87 -0.61 11.57
CA GLU A 105 11.80 -1.75 11.74
C GLU A 105 11.94 -2.58 10.47
N THR A 106 10.81 -2.90 9.83
CA THR A 106 10.81 -3.60 8.53
C THR A 106 11.58 -2.81 7.49
N ALA A 107 11.43 -1.48 7.47
CA ALA A 107 12.14 -0.61 6.55
C ALA A 107 13.66 -0.60 6.77
N LYS A 108 14.13 -0.66 8.03
CA LYS A 108 15.56 -0.76 8.36
C LYS A 108 16.20 -2.02 7.80
N GLU A 109 15.49 -3.14 7.80
CA GLU A 109 15.99 -4.42 7.28
C GLU A 109 16.19 -4.40 5.76
N TYR A 110 15.28 -3.76 5.04
CA TYR A 110 15.44 -3.54 3.60
C TYR A 110 16.42 -2.39 3.28
N GLY A 111 16.73 -1.56 4.27
CA GLY A 111 17.58 -0.39 4.16
C GLY A 111 16.83 0.84 3.65
N ILE A 112 16.77 1.90 4.46
CA ILE A 112 16.09 3.17 4.10
C ILE A 112 16.65 3.75 2.80
N SER A 113 17.97 3.69 2.59
CA SER A 113 18.62 4.08 1.33
C SER A 113 18.06 3.35 0.11
N ASN A 114 17.75 2.04 0.21
CA ASN A 114 17.19 1.27 -0.89
C ASN A 114 15.73 1.65 -1.14
N ILE A 115 14.98 1.92 -0.08
CA ILE A 115 13.58 2.37 -0.16
C ILE A 115 13.47 3.73 -0.84
N VAL A 116 14.30 4.71 -0.44
CA VAL A 116 14.35 6.03 -1.09
C VAL A 116 14.70 5.89 -2.57
N LYS A 117 15.68 5.03 -2.91
CA LYS A 117 16.05 4.76 -4.31
C LYS A 117 14.90 4.14 -5.11
N GLU A 118 14.11 3.24 -4.53
CA GLU A 118 12.93 2.67 -5.18
C GLU A 118 11.86 3.75 -5.41
N LEU A 119 11.61 4.63 -4.43
CA LEU A 119 10.70 5.76 -4.55
C LEU A 119 11.13 6.73 -5.66
N ASP A 120 12.41 7.10 -5.72
CA ASP A 120 12.95 7.93 -6.81
C ASP A 120 12.74 7.28 -8.19
N GLY A 121 12.94 5.96 -8.29
CA GLY A 121 12.68 5.19 -9.51
C GLY A 121 11.20 5.20 -9.92
N LEU A 122 10.31 4.97 -8.95
CA LEU A 122 8.87 5.06 -9.15
C LEU A 122 8.44 6.48 -9.55
N ALA A 123 9.01 7.51 -8.91
CA ALA A 123 8.71 8.91 -9.21
C ALA A 123 9.15 9.30 -10.63
N SER A 124 10.32 8.83 -11.04
CA SER A 124 10.83 9.04 -12.40
C SER A 124 9.93 8.40 -13.46
N LYS A 125 9.34 7.24 -13.16
CA LYS A 125 8.51 6.46 -14.09
C LYS A 125 7.04 6.86 -14.10
N HIS A 126 6.50 7.19 -12.93
CA HIS A 126 5.06 7.34 -12.69
C HIS A 126 4.67 8.73 -12.18
N GLY A 127 5.65 9.61 -11.92
CA GLY A 127 5.45 11.00 -11.54
C GLY A 127 5.49 11.25 -10.03
N LYS A 128 5.26 12.51 -9.68
CA LYS A 128 5.55 13.08 -8.35
C LYS A 128 4.85 12.43 -7.17
N PHE A 129 3.78 11.67 -7.39
CA PHE A 129 3.08 10.94 -6.33
C PHE A 129 4.02 10.02 -5.52
N TYR A 130 5.07 9.50 -6.17
CA TYR A 130 6.03 8.59 -5.55
C TYR A 130 7.29 9.28 -5.02
N GLU A 131 7.37 10.61 -5.04
CA GLU A 131 8.53 11.32 -4.49
C GLU A 131 8.74 10.94 -3.01
N PRO A 132 9.98 10.65 -2.59
CA PRO A 132 10.26 10.29 -1.21
C PRO A 132 9.99 11.46 -0.27
N ASP A 133 9.30 11.17 0.83
CA ASP A 133 9.00 12.16 1.87
C ASP A 133 10.30 12.67 2.52
N PRO A 134 10.40 13.97 2.86
CA PRO A 134 11.61 14.54 3.47
C PRO A 134 12.09 13.79 4.72
N LEU A 135 11.18 13.22 5.51
CA LEU A 135 11.55 12.44 6.68
C LEU A 135 12.38 11.21 6.27
N LEU A 136 11.96 10.47 5.24
CA LEU A 136 12.71 9.31 4.76
C LEU A 136 14.07 9.70 4.15
N VAL A 137 14.12 10.82 3.44
CA VAL A 137 15.37 11.35 2.89
C VAL A 137 16.35 11.71 4.02
N SER A 138 15.86 12.24 5.14
CA SER A 138 16.69 12.57 6.31
C SER A 138 17.18 11.35 7.09
N MET A 139 16.51 10.21 6.93
CA MET A 139 16.86 8.92 7.56
C MET A 139 17.78 8.04 6.69
N LYS A 140 18.09 8.49 5.47
CA LYS A 140 18.94 7.78 4.49
C LYS A 140 20.37 7.60 4.99
#